data_AF-A0A4Y1MD58-F1
#
_entry.id   AF-A0A4Y1MD58-F1
#
_cell.length_a   1.000
_cell.length_b   1.000
_cell.length_c   1.000
_cell.angle_alpha   90.00
_cell.angle_beta   90.00
_cell.angle_gamma   90.00
#
_symmetry.space_group_name_H-M   'P 1'
#
loop_
_entity.id
_entity.type
_entity.pdbx_description
1 polymer ?
#
loop_
_entity_poly.entity_id
_entity_poly.type
_entity_poly.pdbx_seq_one_letter_code
_entity_poly.pdbx_strand_id
1 'polypeptide(L)'
;MKSISNLITRIKNKNTKKNNYIFLSLNKINKMTKNIITILVQEGFIFIHKDHNNKGYILNLKYNNFNIKQISHSGRQIYSNYKKIPRVLEGMGIIIISTSKGLMTDQKAKLEKIGGEILCYIW
;
A
#
# COMPACT_ATOMS: atom_id res chain seq x y z
N MET A 1 5.16 1.15 12.58
CA MET A 1 5.87 0.68 11.36
C MET A 1 5.91 -0.83 11.15
N LYS A 2 6.01 -1.69 12.19
CA LYS A 2 6.00 -3.18 12.04
C LYS A 2 4.80 -3.73 11.23
N SER A 3 3.64 -3.05 11.26
CA SER A 3 2.43 -3.52 10.57
C SER A 3 2.47 -3.40 9.03
N ILE A 4 3.11 -2.36 8.48
CA ILE A 4 3.17 -2.12 7.02
C ILE A 4 4.09 -3.15 6.38
N SER A 5 5.28 -3.36 6.98
CA SER A 5 6.24 -4.35 6.51
C SER A 5 5.64 -5.76 6.52
N ASN A 6 4.87 -6.10 7.56
CA ASN A 6 4.15 -7.38 7.62
C ASN A 6 3.10 -7.51 6.51
N LEU A 7 2.31 -6.46 6.22
CA LEU A 7 1.36 -6.47 5.11
C LEU A 7 2.07 -6.69 3.77
N ILE A 8 3.12 -5.92 3.50
CA ILE A 8 3.90 -5.98 2.26
C ILE A 8 4.51 -7.37 2.07
N THR A 9 5.09 -7.93 3.12
CA THR A 9 5.64 -9.30 3.09
C THR A 9 4.57 -10.35 2.79
N ARG A 10 3.37 -10.22 3.38
CA ARG A 10 2.25 -11.14 3.10
C ARG A 10 1.76 -11.04 1.66
N ILE A 11 1.72 -9.84 1.08
CA ILE A 11 1.38 -9.62 -0.34
C ILE A 11 2.42 -10.30 -1.24
N LYS A 12 3.71 -10.01 -1.02
CA LYS A 12 4.80 -10.64 -1.80
C LYS A 12 4.76 -12.16 -1.77
N ASN A 13 4.58 -12.75 -0.59
CA ASN A 13 4.55 -14.21 -0.41
C ASN A 13 3.32 -14.88 -1.02
N LYS A 14 2.29 -14.12 -1.38
CA LYS A 14 1.04 -14.64 -1.97
C LYS A 14 1.07 -14.55 -3.49
N ASN A 15 1.69 -13.52 -4.06
CA ASN A 15 1.90 -13.43 -5.51
C ASN A 15 2.70 -14.62 -6.07
N THR A 16 3.56 -15.25 -5.27
CA THR A 16 4.33 -16.44 -5.66
C THR A 16 3.55 -17.75 -5.52
N LYS A 17 2.37 -17.75 -4.88
CA LYS A 17 1.56 -18.95 -4.64
C LYS A 17 0.30 -18.91 -5.50
N LYS A 18 -0.29 -20.09 -5.79
CA LYS A 18 -1.57 -20.20 -6.50
C LYS A 18 -2.77 -19.58 -5.74
N ASN A 19 -2.61 -19.27 -4.45
CA ASN A 19 -3.68 -18.75 -3.60
C ASN A 19 -3.50 -17.26 -3.30
N ASN A 20 -4.39 -16.43 -3.83
CA ASN A 20 -4.31 -14.96 -3.79
C ASN A 20 -5.02 -14.32 -2.59
N TYR A 21 -5.39 -15.12 -1.59
CA TYR A 21 -6.12 -14.63 -0.42
C TYR A 21 -5.22 -14.37 0.78
N ILE A 22 -5.39 -13.20 1.41
CA ILE A 22 -4.75 -12.79 2.67
C ILE A 22 -5.82 -12.47 3.70
N PHE A 23 -5.81 -13.20 4.82
CA PHE A 23 -6.64 -12.87 5.98
C PHE A 23 -5.94 -11.85 6.90
N LEU A 24 -6.62 -10.74 7.17
CA LEU A 24 -6.22 -9.70 8.11
C LEU A 24 -7.20 -9.64 9.28
N SER A 25 -6.74 -10.00 10.47
CA SER A 25 -7.53 -9.91 11.70
C SER A 25 -7.71 -8.45 12.14
N LEU A 26 -8.91 -8.09 12.62
CA LEU A 26 -9.23 -6.73 13.07
C LEU A 26 -8.27 -6.23 14.17
N ASN A 27 -7.90 -7.10 15.11
CA ASN A 27 -6.98 -6.77 16.20
C ASN A 27 -5.54 -6.39 15.74
N LYS A 28 -5.16 -6.73 14.50
CA LYS A 28 -3.83 -6.48 13.94
C LYS A 28 -3.82 -5.35 12.90
N ILE A 29 -4.99 -4.81 12.54
CA ILE A 29 -5.12 -3.70 11.60
C ILE A 29 -5.07 -2.38 12.36
N ASN A 30 -4.12 -1.53 12.00
CA ASN A 30 -4.11 -0.14 12.44
C ASN A 30 -4.61 0.80 11.34
N LYS A 31 -4.82 2.08 11.70
CA LYS A 31 -5.30 3.13 10.79
C LYS A 31 -4.46 3.23 9.51
N MET A 32 -3.13 3.11 9.64
CA MET A 32 -2.21 3.22 8.51
C MET A 32 -2.36 2.07 7.52
N THR A 33 -2.39 0.83 8.02
CA THR A 33 -2.62 -0.36 7.21
C THR A 33 -3.99 -0.30 6.53
N LYS A 34 -5.04 0.15 7.23
CA LYS A 34 -6.37 0.34 6.66
C LYS A 34 -6.36 1.33 5.49
N ASN A 35 -5.72 2.48 5.65
CA ASN A 35 -5.64 3.49 4.58
C ASN A 35 -4.88 2.99 3.34
N ILE A 36 -3.78 2.24 3.53
CA ILE A 36 -3.03 1.62 2.43
C ILE A 36 -3.94 0.62 1.68
N ILE A 37 -4.67 -0.22 2.41
CA ILE A 37 -5.63 -1.15 1.80
C ILE A 37 -6.70 -0.41 1.02
N THR A 38 -7.25 0.68 1.56
CA THR A 38 -8.23 1.51 0.86
C THR A 38 -7.68 2.03 -0.46
N ILE A 39 -6.45 2.54 -0.49
CA ILE A 39 -5.80 2.99 -1.72
C ILE A 39 -5.63 1.82 -2.71
N LEU A 40 -5.14 0.67 -2.26
CA LEU A 40 -4.99 -0.51 -3.10
C LEU A 40 -6.32 -1.00 -3.70
N VAL A 41 -7.43 -0.86 -2.96
CA VAL A 41 -8.78 -1.18 -3.46
C VAL A 41 -9.24 -0.15 -4.49
N GLN A 42 -9.05 1.15 -4.22
CA GLN A 42 -9.41 2.23 -5.13
C GLN A 42 -8.69 2.14 -6.47
N GLU A 43 -7.41 1.78 -6.43
CA GLU A 43 -6.55 1.60 -7.61
C GLU A 43 -6.75 0.22 -8.26
N GLY A 44 -7.57 -0.65 -7.66
CA GLY A 44 -7.97 -1.94 -8.25
C GLY A 44 -6.95 -3.07 -8.10
N PHE A 45 -5.90 -2.92 -7.29
CA PHE A 45 -4.90 -3.97 -7.02
C PHE A 45 -5.47 -5.12 -6.20
N ILE A 46 -6.37 -4.81 -5.25
CA ILE A 46 -6.95 -5.78 -4.32
C ILE A 46 -8.46 -5.62 -4.21
N PHE A 47 -9.16 -6.72 -3.99
CA PHE A 47 -10.55 -6.72 -3.53
C PHE A 47 -10.60 -7.06 -2.04
N ILE A 48 -11.55 -6.46 -1.32
CA ILE A 48 -11.74 -6.67 0.11
C ILE A 48 -13.11 -7.27 0.38
N HIS A 49 -13.13 -8.34 1.15
CA HIS A 49 -14.34 -8.98 1.67
C HIS A 49 -14.29 -8.98 3.20
N LYS A 50 -15.44 -8.85 3.85
CA LYS A 50 -15.53 -9.10 5.30
C LYS A 50 -15.51 -10.61 5.53
N ASP A 51 -14.81 -11.02 6.58
CA ASP A 51 -14.87 -12.40 7.05
C ASP A 51 -16.26 -12.72 7.61
N HIS A 52 -16.74 -13.94 7.37
CA HIS A 52 -18.07 -14.40 7.80
C HIS A 52 -18.28 -14.26 9.32
N ASN A 53 -17.21 -14.46 10.10
CA ASN A 53 -17.25 -14.38 11.56
C ASN A 53 -16.98 -12.97 12.11
N ASN A 54 -16.93 -11.94 11.25
CA ASN A 54 -16.55 -10.56 11.61
C ASN A 54 -15.18 -10.45 12.32
N LYS A 55 -14.30 -11.46 12.19
CA LYS A 55 -12.98 -11.45 12.85
C LYS A 55 -11.93 -10.65 12.05
N GLY A 56 -12.21 -10.32 10.80
CA GLY A 56 -11.22 -9.72 9.91
C GLY A 56 -11.72 -9.35 8.52
N TYR A 57 -10.77 -9.00 7.68
CA TYR A 57 -10.94 -8.79 6.25
C TYR A 57 -10.16 -9.85 5.47
N ILE A 58 -10.76 -10.33 4.39
CA ILE A 58 -10.13 -11.18 3.40
C ILE A 58 -9.77 -10.30 2.21
N LEU A 59 -8.48 -10.13 1.96
CA LEU A 59 -7.97 -9.46 0.77
C LEU A 59 -7.77 -10.49 -0.33
N ASN A 60 -8.40 -10.28 -1.48
CA ASN A 60 -8.16 -11.04 -2.70
C ASN A 60 -7.27 -10.21 -3.63
N LEU A 61 -6.07 -10.69 -3.92
CA LEU A 61 -5.15 -10.03 -4.84
C LEU A 61 -5.66 -10.29 -6.27
N LYS A 62 -6.11 -9.22 -6.94
CA LYS A 62 -6.86 -9.32 -8.20
C LYS A 62 -6.03 -9.96 -9.33
N TYR A 63 -4.70 -9.91 -9.22
CA TYR A 63 -3.78 -10.46 -10.21
C TYR A 63 -2.46 -10.88 -9.53
N ASN A 64 -1.80 -11.94 -10.03
CA ASN A 64 -0.43 -12.32 -9.64
C ASN A 64 0.64 -11.31 -10.10
N ASN A 65 0.26 -10.16 -10.65
CA ASN A 65 1.12 -9.36 -11.52
C ASN A 65 1.61 -8.05 -10.92
N PHE A 66 1.21 -7.66 -9.70
CA PHE A 66 1.72 -6.44 -9.08
C PHE A 66 2.71 -6.76 -7.97
N ASN A 67 3.84 -6.08 -7.97
CA ASN A 67 4.84 -6.06 -6.93
C ASN A 67 4.63 -4.85 -6.03
N ILE A 68 5.02 -5.00 -4.77
CA ILE A 68 5.03 -3.91 -3.80
C ILE A 68 6.39 -3.86 -3.12
N LYS A 69 7.02 -2.70 -3.07
CA LYS A 69 8.31 -2.50 -2.41
C LYS A 69 8.21 -1.38 -1.39
N GLN A 70 8.53 -1.71 -0.15
CA GLN A 70 8.65 -0.72 0.91
C GLN A 70 9.92 0.11 0.70
N ILE A 71 9.76 1.44 0.76
CA ILE A 71 10.83 2.40 0.55
C ILE A 71 11.24 3.02 1.88
N SER A 72 10.28 3.56 2.64
CA SER A 72 10.54 4.09 3.98
C SER A 72 10.38 3.03 5.08
N HIS A 73 11.36 2.99 5.99
CA HIS A 73 11.43 2.10 7.15
C HIS A 73 11.82 2.89 8.40
N SER A 74 11.60 2.34 9.59
CA SER A 74 11.86 3.06 10.85
C SER A 74 13.30 3.52 11.03
N GLY A 75 14.26 2.80 10.44
CA GLY A 75 15.67 3.18 10.44
C GLY A 75 16.11 4.02 9.23
N ARG A 76 15.23 4.21 8.24
CA ARG A 76 15.53 4.99 7.02
C ARG A 76 14.25 5.55 6.45
N GLN A 77 13.94 6.78 6.85
CA GLN A 77 12.81 7.52 6.31
C GLN A 77 13.21 8.25 5.03
N ILE A 78 12.39 8.14 3.99
CA ILE A 78 12.66 8.75 2.69
C ILE A 78 11.57 9.77 2.41
N TYR A 79 11.96 11.04 2.30
CA TYR A 79 11.06 12.15 2.03
C TYR A 79 11.28 12.69 0.63
N SER A 80 10.21 13.19 0.01
CA SER A 80 10.31 13.92 -1.26
C SER A 80 9.34 15.09 -1.31
N ASN A 81 9.79 16.18 -1.92
CA ASN A 81 8.95 17.32 -2.28
C ASN A 81 8.09 16.95 -3.50
N TYR A 82 6.89 17.49 -3.64
CA TYR A 82 5.99 17.23 -4.77
C TYR A 82 6.67 17.35 -6.15
N LYS A 83 7.59 18.30 -6.30
CA LYS A 83 8.36 18.51 -7.55
C LYS A 83 9.34 17.38 -7.86
N LYS A 84 9.80 16.66 -6.83
CA LYS A 84 10.82 15.61 -6.89
C LYS A 84 10.24 14.21 -6.63
N ILE A 85 8.91 14.07 -6.58
CA ILE A 85 8.29 12.76 -6.43
C ILE A 85 8.64 11.94 -7.69
N PRO A 86 9.34 10.80 -7.55
CA PRO A 86 9.75 10.00 -8.70
C PRO A 86 8.54 9.40 -9.43
N ARG A 87 8.79 8.80 -10.58
CA ARG A 87 7.81 7.97 -11.30
C ARG A 87 8.25 6.52 -11.20
N VAL A 88 7.30 5.61 -11.01
CA VAL A 88 7.54 4.16 -11.00
C VAL A 88 7.17 3.62 -12.38
N LEU A 89 8.07 2.85 -13.01
CA LEU A 89 7.88 2.30 -14.37
C LEU A 89 7.30 3.32 -15.35
N GLU A 90 7.93 4.49 -15.46
CA GLU A 90 7.49 5.58 -16.36
C GLU A 90 6.05 6.09 -16.14
N GLY A 91 5.42 5.77 -15.00
CA GLY A 91 4.05 6.15 -14.66
C GLY A 91 3.05 5.00 -14.70
N MET A 92 3.49 3.78 -15.04
CA MET A 92 2.65 2.57 -14.97
C MET A 92 2.42 2.09 -13.53
N GLY A 93 3.32 2.44 -12.62
CA GLY A 93 3.18 2.15 -11.19
C GLY A 93 2.71 3.35 -10.36
N ILE A 94 2.34 3.09 -9.12
CA ILE A 94 1.93 4.12 -8.15
C ILE A 94 2.88 4.17 -6.96
N ILE A 95 2.93 5.34 -6.33
CA ILE A 95 3.65 5.54 -5.07
C ILE A 95 2.65 5.93 -3.99
N ILE A 96 2.71 5.30 -2.82
CA ILE A 96 1.94 5.73 -1.65
C ILE A 96 2.81 6.65 -0.80
N ILE A 97 2.31 7.87 -0.55
CA ILE A 97 3.00 8.93 0.16
C ILE A 97 2.22 9.30 1.42
N SER A 98 2.92 9.39 2.55
CA SER A 98 2.39 9.97 3.78
C SER A 98 2.63 11.48 3.78
N THR A 99 1.56 12.25 3.74
CA THR A 99 1.60 13.72 3.75
C THR A 99 0.96 14.28 5.00
N SER A 100 1.05 15.60 5.21
CA SER A 100 0.34 16.29 6.30
C SER A 100 -1.19 16.17 6.22
N LYS A 101 -1.75 15.93 5.03
CA LYS A 101 -3.20 15.70 4.82
C LYS A 101 -3.58 14.22 4.86
N GLY A 102 -2.64 13.33 5.16
CA GLY A 102 -2.84 11.88 5.21
C GLY A 102 -2.20 11.15 4.05
N LEU A 103 -2.64 9.91 3.86
CA LEU A 103 -2.09 8.99 2.86
C LEU A 103 -2.74 9.23 1.49
N MET A 104 -1.91 9.34 0.46
CA MET A 104 -2.38 9.52 -0.91
C MET A 104 -1.39 8.93 -1.93
N THR A 105 -1.81 8.86 -3.19
CA THR A 105 -0.95 8.46 -4.32
C THR A 105 -0.04 9.61 -4.76
N ASP A 106 1.04 9.33 -5.48
CA ASP A 106 1.89 10.38 -6.04
C ASP A 106 1.14 11.31 -6.99
N GLN A 107 0.17 10.79 -7.76
CA GLN A 107 -0.65 11.62 -8.62
C GLN A 107 -1.41 12.68 -7.80
N LYS A 108 -2.10 12.27 -6.73
CA LYS A 108 -2.80 13.19 -5.82
C LYS A 108 -1.85 14.15 -5.13
N ALA A 109 -0.70 13.67 -4.65
CA ALA A 109 0.30 14.51 -4.00
C ALA A 109 0.87 15.59 -4.95
N LYS A 110 1.11 15.24 -6.22
CA LYS A 110 1.54 16.19 -7.26
C LYS A 110 0.46 17.21 -7.58
N LEU A 111 -0.80 16.78 -7.72
CA LEU A 111 -1.94 17.68 -7.97
C LEU A 111 -2.13 18.68 -6.83
N GLU A 112 -2.06 18.22 -5.58
CA GLU A 112 -2.20 19.08 -4.41
C GLU A 112 -0.94 19.89 -4.08
N LYS A 113 0.18 19.64 -4.79
CA LYS A 113 1.50 20.25 -4.56
C LYS A 113 2.04 20.03 -3.14
N ILE A 114 1.86 18.82 -2.62
CA ILE A 114 2.28 18.44 -1.25
C ILE A 114 3.34 17.33 -1.31
N GLY A 115 4.43 17.54 -0.58
CA GLY A 115 5.46 16.52 -0.38
C GLY A 115 5.18 15.62 0.82
N GLY A 116 6.02 14.61 1.03
CA GLY A 116 5.83 13.71 2.16
C GLY A 116 6.82 12.56 2.20
N GLU A 117 6.55 11.61 3.09
CA GLU A 117 7.32 10.38 3.24
C GLU A 117 6.87 9.36 2.19
N ILE A 118 7.81 8.84 1.40
CA ILE A 118 7.57 7.80 0.41
C ILE A 118 7.52 6.43 1.13
N LEU A 119 6.34 5.85 1.27
CA LEU A 119 6.17 4.61 2.02
C LEU A 119 6.48 3.39 1.18
N CYS A 120 5.85 3.27 0.02
CA CYS A 120 6.03 2.14 -0.87
C CYS A 120 5.75 2.48 -2.33
N TYR A 121 6.38 1.69 -3.19
CA TYR A 121 6.14 1.65 -4.63
C TYR A 121 5.34 0.40 -4.97
N ILE A 122 4.42 0.52 -5.91
CA ILE A 122 3.56 -0.57 -6.38
C ILE A 122 3.58 -0.55 -7.91
N TRP A 123 3.80 -1.69 -8.55
CA TRP A 123 3.85 -1.84 -10.01
C TRP A 123 3.60 -3.27 -10.46
#